data_AF-A0A927XC40-F1
#
_entry.id   AF-A0A927XC40-F1
#
_cell.length_a   1.000
_cell.length_b   1.000
_cell.length_c   1.000
_cell.angle_alpha   90.00
_cell.angle_beta   90.00
_cell.angle_gamma   90.00
#
_symmetry.space_group_name_H-M   'P 1'
#
loop_
_entity.id
_entity.type
_entity.pdbx_description
1 polymer ?
#
loop_
_entity_poly.entity_id
_entity_poly.type
_entity_poly.pdbx_seq_one_letter_code
_entity_poly.pdbx_strand_id
1 'polypeptide(L)'
;MNKKGFTLIELLAVIVVLAIIALIATPVVMNTIADAQEGADKNAAYNYINAVEQSIMTTDMLDPNAADVTAVTSVDASLVKGTAPSTVSLTISNGRVVGGTIAFKNNTFTVSSDGTVTKSS
;
A
#
# COMPACT_ATOMS: atom_id res chain seq x y z
N MET A 1 -34.99 17.68 -44.46
CA MET A 1 -34.13 17.40 -43.27
C MET A 1 -32.67 17.57 -43.70
N ASN A 2 -32.01 18.64 -43.29
CA ASN A 2 -30.61 18.90 -43.64
C ASN A 2 -29.70 18.23 -42.59
N LYS A 3 -29.22 17.01 -42.88
CA LYS A 3 -28.18 16.38 -42.06
C LYS A 3 -26.84 16.95 -42.50
N LYS A 4 -26.32 17.95 -41.79
CA LYS A 4 -24.90 18.32 -41.90
C LYS A 4 -24.10 17.20 -41.21
N GLY A 5 -23.33 16.45 -41.99
CA GLY A 5 -22.35 15.50 -41.48
C GLY A 5 -21.08 16.23 -41.06
N PHE A 6 -20.40 15.71 -40.03
CA PHE A 6 -19.04 16.11 -39.68
C PHE A 6 -18.09 15.88 -40.86
N THR A 7 -17.16 16.81 -41.09
CA THR A 7 -16.11 16.64 -42.09
C THR A 7 -14.94 15.85 -41.51
N LEU A 8 -14.21 15.13 -42.36
CA LEU A 8 -13.05 14.33 -41.94
C LEU A 8 -11.92 15.21 -41.37
N ILE A 9 -11.77 16.45 -41.86
CA ILE A 9 -10.73 17.37 -41.38
C ILE A 9 -11.00 17.83 -39.94
N GLU A 10 -12.27 18.04 -39.58
CA GLU A 10 -12.67 18.38 -38.21
C GLU A 10 -12.35 17.23 -37.25
N LEU A 11 -12.65 15.99 -37.64
CA LEU A 11 -12.32 14.82 -36.83
C LEU A 11 -10.80 14.59 -36.74
N LEU A 12 -10.07 14.85 -37.83
CA LEU A 12 -8.61 14.71 -37.86
C LEU A 12 -7.93 15.72 -36.92
N ALA A 13 -8.36 16.98 -36.91
CA ALA A 13 -7.80 17.99 -36.01
C ALA A 13 -7.98 17.60 -34.54
N VAL A 14 -9.13 17.03 -34.17
CA VAL A 14 -9.42 16.61 -32.80
C VAL A 14 -8.51 15.46 -32.35
N ILE A 15 -8.35 14.42 -33.17
CA ILE A 15 -7.50 13.27 -32.78
C ILE A 15 -6.02 13.66 -32.65
N VAL A 16 -5.53 14.62 -33.45
CA VAL A 16 -4.16 15.12 -33.36
C VAL A 16 -3.93 15.83 -32.02
N VAL A 17 -4.85 16.71 -31.61
CA VAL A 17 -4.75 17.41 -30.32
C VAL A 17 -4.84 16.41 -29.15
N LEU A 18 -5.78 15.45 -29.21
CA LEU A 18 -5.91 14.41 -28.19
C LEU A 18 -4.65 13.53 -28.08
N ALA A 19 -4.01 13.20 -29.21
CA ALA A 19 -2.78 12.41 -29.22
C ALA A 19 -1.62 13.15 -28.54
N ILE A 20 -1.47 14.46 -28.77
CA ILE A 20 -0.43 15.28 -28.12
C ILE A 20 -0.66 15.36 -26.61
N ILE A 21 -1.90 15.58 -26.18
CA ILE A 21 -2.25 15.61 -24.75
C ILE A 21 -1.99 14.25 -24.11
N ALA A 22 -2.42 13.16 -24.76
CA ALA A 22 -2.23 11.80 -24.27
C ALA A 22 -0.73 11.46 -24.09
N LEU A 23 0.12 11.88 -25.05
CA LEU A 23 1.57 11.66 -25.00
C LEU A 23 2.22 12.24 -23.73
N ILE A 24 1.82 13.45 -23.32
CA ILE A 24 2.35 14.11 -22.12
C ILE A 24 1.67 13.57 -20.85
N ALA A 25 0.38 13.25 -20.93
CA ALA A 25 -0.39 12.78 -19.79
C ALA A 25 0.03 11.38 -19.30
N THR A 26 0.40 10.46 -20.21
CA THR A 26 0.76 9.08 -19.84
C THR A 26 1.87 8.99 -18.77
N PRO A 27 3.06 9.60 -18.92
CA PRO A 27 4.10 9.50 -17.88
C PRO A 27 3.66 10.13 -16.55
N VAL A 28 2.93 11.24 -16.58
CA VAL A 28 2.43 11.90 -15.37
C VAL A 28 1.46 11.00 -14.63
N VAL A 29 0.48 10.42 -15.33
CA VAL A 29 -0.49 9.50 -14.75
C VAL A 29 0.20 8.28 -14.15
N MET A 30 1.22 7.73 -14.81
CA MET A 30 1.99 6.60 -14.28
C MET A 30 2.71 6.95 -12.97
N ASN A 31 3.31 8.14 -12.88
CA ASN A 31 3.94 8.59 -11.62
C ASN A 31 2.89 8.76 -10.51
N THR A 32 1.75 9.39 -10.81
CA THR A 32 0.68 9.56 -9.81
C THR A 32 0.11 8.23 -9.31
N ILE A 33 0.04 7.20 -10.18
CA ILE A 33 -0.39 5.86 -9.78
C ILE A 33 0.66 5.21 -8.87
N ALA A 34 1.95 5.36 -9.19
CA ALA A 34 3.03 4.84 -8.35
C ALA A 34 3.03 5.48 -6.95
N ASP A 35 2.88 6.81 -6.88
CA ASP A 35 2.80 7.55 -5.61
C ASP A 35 1.56 7.12 -4.79
N ALA A 36 0.40 6.96 -5.46
CA ALA A 36 -0.82 6.49 -4.82
C ALA A 36 -0.69 5.04 -4.31
N GLN A 37 -0.04 4.17 -5.08
CA GLN A 37 0.22 2.78 -4.68
C GLN A 37 1.19 2.73 -3.50
N GLU A 38 2.26 3.52 -3.50
CA GLU A 38 3.18 3.62 -2.36
C GLU A 38 2.46 4.12 -1.10
N GLY A 39 1.62 5.15 -1.21
CA GLY A 39 0.81 5.63 -0.10
C GLY A 39 -0.17 4.57 0.43
N ALA A 40 -0.80 3.81 -0.46
CA ALA A 40 -1.70 2.71 -0.09
C ALA A 40 -0.94 1.58 0.64
N ASP A 41 0.22 1.18 0.14
CA ASP A 41 1.06 0.13 0.75
C ASP A 41 1.56 0.59 2.13
N LYS A 42 1.99 1.85 2.26
CA LYS A 42 2.39 2.43 3.54
C LYS A 42 1.25 2.41 4.56
N ASN A 43 0.04 2.80 4.16
CA ASN A 43 -1.14 2.74 5.02
C ASN A 43 -1.51 1.30 5.38
N ALA A 44 -1.40 0.36 4.45
CA ALA A 44 -1.62 -1.07 4.70
C ALA A 44 -0.62 -1.61 5.74
N ALA A 45 0.65 -1.21 5.67
CA ALA A 45 1.66 -1.56 6.67
C ALA A 45 1.29 -1.05 8.08
N TYR A 46 0.89 0.22 8.21
CA TYR A 46 0.42 0.75 9.50
C TYR A 46 -0.78 -0.01 10.04
N ASN A 47 -1.77 -0.29 9.18
CA ASN A 47 -2.95 -1.05 9.58
C ASN A 47 -2.60 -2.45 10.04
N TYR A 48 -1.66 -3.11 9.36
CA TYR A 48 -1.21 -4.44 9.71
C TYR A 48 -0.47 -4.47 11.05
N ILE A 49 0.44 -3.51 11.29
CA ILE A 49 1.12 -3.35 12.58
C ILE A 49 0.10 -3.17 13.71
N ASN A 50 -0.85 -2.25 13.55
CA ASN A 50 -1.88 -2.00 14.56
C ASN A 50 -2.74 -3.24 14.81
N ALA A 51 -3.05 -4.02 13.78
CA ALA A 51 -3.82 -5.26 13.91
C ALA A 51 -3.04 -6.36 14.65
N VAL A 52 -1.72 -6.47 14.39
CA VAL A 52 -0.82 -7.38 15.12
C VAL A 52 -0.73 -6.98 16.59
N GLU A 53 -0.48 -5.70 16.90
CA GLU A 53 -0.43 -5.21 18.27
C GLU A 53 -1.76 -5.47 19.00
N GLN A 54 -2.89 -5.15 18.35
CA GLN A 54 -4.20 -5.40 18.92
C GLN A 54 -4.44 -6.89 19.18
N SER A 55 -4.04 -7.78 18.27
CA SER A 55 -4.17 -9.23 18.45
C SER A 55 -3.38 -9.73 19.65
N ILE A 56 -2.16 -9.25 19.84
CA ILE A 56 -1.29 -9.65 20.96
C ILE A 56 -1.88 -9.15 22.27
N MET A 57 -2.28 -7.87 22.34
CA MET A 57 -2.93 -7.31 23.52
C MET A 57 -4.20 -8.08 23.89
N THR A 58 -5.03 -8.48 22.92
CA THR A 58 -6.22 -9.28 23.22
C THR A 58 -5.88 -10.68 23.73
N THR A 59 -4.82 -11.31 23.22
CA THR A 59 -4.36 -12.61 23.70
C THR A 59 -3.88 -12.51 25.15
N ASP A 60 -3.04 -11.52 25.46
CA ASP A 60 -2.51 -11.32 26.82
C ASP A 60 -3.62 -11.01 27.84
N MET A 61 -4.70 -10.33 27.42
CA MET A 61 -5.86 -10.08 28.28
C MET A 61 -6.73 -11.32 28.52
N LEU A 62 -6.81 -12.23 27.55
CA LEU A 62 -7.64 -13.44 27.64
C LEU A 62 -6.90 -14.60 28.32
N ASP A 63 -5.58 -14.67 28.14
CA ASP A 63 -4.70 -15.64 28.76
C ASP A 63 -3.41 -14.94 29.24
N PRO A 64 -3.34 -14.50 30.51
CA PRO A 64 -2.16 -13.83 31.05
C PRO A 64 -0.94 -14.76 31.22
N ASN A 65 -1.08 -16.06 30.93
CA ASN A 65 0.03 -17.03 30.89
C ASN A 65 0.40 -17.45 29.47
N ALA A 66 -0.20 -16.83 28.44
CA ALA A 66 0.18 -17.07 27.06
C ALA A 66 1.68 -16.76 26.86
N ALA A 67 2.32 -17.50 25.96
CA ALA A 67 3.71 -17.22 25.62
C ALA A 67 3.82 -15.87 24.92
N ASP A 68 4.73 -15.01 25.39
CA ASP A 68 5.00 -13.72 24.78
C ASP A 68 5.29 -13.86 23.28
N VAL A 69 4.54 -13.14 22.46
CA VAL A 69 4.81 -13.05 21.03
C VAL A 69 5.97 -12.10 20.82
N THR A 70 7.15 -12.63 20.47
CA THR A 70 8.37 -11.82 20.26
C THR A 70 8.62 -11.50 18.78
N ALA A 71 8.00 -12.23 17.86
CA ALA A 71 8.17 -12.01 16.43
C ALA A 71 6.96 -12.49 15.60
N VAL A 72 6.71 -11.82 14.48
CA VAL A 72 5.75 -12.22 13.44
C VAL A 72 6.48 -12.33 12.12
N THR A 73 6.61 -13.56 11.60
CA THR A 73 7.40 -13.87 10.38
C THR A 73 6.54 -14.37 9.22
N SER A 74 5.23 -14.47 9.43
CA SER A 74 4.26 -14.90 8.42
C SER A 74 3.13 -13.89 8.33
N VAL A 75 2.59 -13.74 7.12
CA VAL A 75 1.42 -12.89 6.88
C VAL A 75 0.19 -13.60 7.43
N ASP A 76 -0.46 -12.99 8.41
CA ASP A 76 -1.79 -13.40 8.84
C ASP A 76 -2.85 -12.69 7.99
N ALA A 77 -3.49 -13.44 7.10
CA ALA A 77 -4.50 -12.91 6.19
C ALA A 77 -5.71 -12.31 6.92
N SER A 78 -5.99 -12.72 8.17
CA SER A 78 -7.10 -12.17 8.97
C SER A 78 -6.84 -10.75 9.47
N LEU A 79 -5.56 -10.36 9.57
CA LEU A 79 -5.12 -9.05 10.05
C LEU A 79 -4.91 -8.05 8.89
N VAL A 80 -4.95 -8.51 7.65
CA VAL A 80 -4.77 -7.66 6.46
C VAL A 80 -5.99 -6.77 6.24
N LYS A 81 -5.77 -5.46 6.25
CA LYS A 81 -6.77 -4.46 5.84
C LYS A 81 -6.21 -3.59 4.70
N GLY A 82 -6.61 -3.92 3.47
CA GLY A 82 -6.16 -3.25 2.25
C GLY A 82 -5.26 -4.16 1.40
N THR A 83 -4.14 -3.62 0.92
CA THR A 83 -3.16 -4.42 0.16
C THR A 83 -2.54 -5.48 1.06
N ALA A 84 -2.52 -6.74 0.60
CA ALA A 84 -1.86 -7.81 1.32
C ALA A 84 -0.33 -7.68 1.16
N PRO A 85 0.44 -7.70 2.28
CA PRO A 85 1.88 -7.76 2.20
C PRO A 85 2.32 -9.13 1.65
N SER A 86 3.42 -9.16 0.90
CA SER A 86 4.05 -10.39 0.39
C SER A 86 4.96 -11.03 1.44
N THR A 87 5.56 -10.22 2.32
CA THR A 87 6.44 -10.70 3.38
C THR A 87 6.33 -9.80 4.59
N VAL A 88 6.35 -10.39 5.78
CA VAL A 88 6.32 -9.68 7.06
C VAL A 88 7.37 -10.30 7.96
N SER A 89 8.19 -9.45 8.59
CA SER A 89 9.15 -9.83 9.62
C SER A 89 9.16 -8.74 10.67
N LEU A 90 8.30 -8.87 11.68
CA LEU A 90 8.18 -7.92 12.79
C LEU A 90 8.82 -8.48 14.05
N THR A 91 9.47 -7.61 14.82
CA THR A 91 9.98 -7.84 16.16
C THR A 91 9.09 -7.12 17.16
N ILE A 92 8.60 -7.84 18.15
CA ILE A 92 7.68 -7.33 19.16
C ILE A 92 8.37 -7.35 20.52
N SER A 93 8.15 -6.29 21.29
CA SER A 93 8.59 -6.19 22.68
C SER A 93 7.49 -5.54 23.52
N ASN A 94 7.10 -6.19 24.62
CA ASN A 94 6.02 -5.73 25.52
C ASN A 94 4.70 -5.43 24.79
N GLY A 95 4.29 -6.31 23.86
CA GLY A 95 3.04 -6.16 23.10
C GLY A 95 3.06 -5.06 22.02
N ARG A 96 4.20 -4.41 21.75
CA ARG A 96 4.36 -3.40 20.70
C ARG A 96 5.38 -3.83 19.67
N VAL A 97 5.15 -3.46 18.41
CA VAL A 97 6.10 -3.68 17.33
C VAL A 97 7.25 -2.68 17.47
N VAL A 98 8.45 -3.18 17.76
CA VAL A 98 9.66 -2.37 17.99
C VAL A 98 10.64 -2.40 16.83
N GLY A 99 10.32 -3.13 15.77
CA GLY A 99 11.15 -3.19 14.59
C GLY A 99 10.62 -4.17 13.56
N GLY A 100 11.10 -4.07 12.33
CA GLY A 100 10.83 -5.10 11.33
C GLY A 100 10.77 -4.61 9.90
N THR A 101 10.33 -5.49 9.01
CA THR A 101 10.12 -5.22 7.60
C THR A 101 8.78 -5.77 7.13
N ILE A 102 8.07 -4.97 6.35
CA ILE A 102 6.85 -5.35 5.63
C ILE A 102 7.11 -5.08 4.15
N ALA A 103 7.11 -6.14 3.35
CA ALA A 103 7.26 -6.05 1.90
C ALA A 103 5.92 -6.23 1.20
N PHE A 104 5.74 -5.44 0.14
CA PHE A 104 4.70 -5.55 -0.86
C PHE A 104 5.37 -5.83 -2.21
N LYS A 105 4.56 -6.10 -3.24
CA LYS A 105 5.04 -6.52 -4.56
C LYS A 105 6.14 -5.61 -5.13
N ASN A 106 6.03 -4.30 -4.93
CA ASN A 106 6.92 -3.29 -5.50
C ASN A 106 7.60 -2.39 -4.46
N ASN A 107 7.22 -2.47 -3.18
CA ASN A 107 7.68 -1.57 -2.12
C ASN A 107 8.02 -2.38 -0.87
N THR A 108 9.14 -2.08 -0.23
CA THR A 108 9.47 -2.61 1.10
C THR A 108 9.48 -1.48 2.09
N PHE A 109 8.95 -1.71 3.28
CA PHE A 109 8.93 -0.75 4.37
C PHE A 109 9.62 -1.33 5.60
N THR A 110 10.46 -0.53 6.23
CA THR A 110 11.02 -0.79 7.56
C THR A 110 10.14 -0.16 8.63
N VAL A 111 9.93 -0.91 9.70
CA VAL A 111 9.28 -0.45 10.92
C VAL A 111 10.38 -0.14 11.92
N SER A 112 10.39 1.07 12.45
CA SER A 112 11.33 1.51 13.49
C SER A 112 10.70 1.36 14.88
N SER A 113 11.53 1.45 15.93
CA SER A 113 11.11 1.26 17.33
C SER A 113 10.15 2.33 17.87
N ASP A 114 9.96 3.43 17.14
CA ASP A 114 8.98 4.47 17.40
C ASP A 114 7.62 4.21 16.71
N GLY A 115 7.47 3.07 16.03
CA GLY A 115 6.28 2.71 15.27
C GLY A 115 6.19 3.40 13.91
N THR A 116 7.23 4.14 13.48
CA THR A 116 7.24 4.75 12.16
C THR A 116 7.52 3.72 11.07
N VAL A 117 6.74 3.81 9.99
CA VAL A 117 6.93 3.01 8.79
C VAL A 117 7.60 3.87 7.73
N THR A 118 8.85 3.52 7.40
CA THR A 118 9.66 4.20 6.38
C THR A 118 9.89 3.28 5.19
N LYS A 119 9.88 3.82 3.97
CA LYS A 119 10.21 3.04 2.78
C LYS A 119 11.67 2.63 2.84
N SER A 120 11.93 1.33 2.74
CA SER A 120 13.27 0.78 2.54
C SER A 120 13.72 1.15 1.13
N SER A 121 14.91 1.76 1.04
CA SER A 121 15.53 2.15 -0.23
C SER A 121 15.68 0.98 -1.20
#